data_AF-A0A2N5CRK1-F1
#
_entry.id   AF-A0A2N5CRK1-F1
#
_cell.length_a   1.000
_cell.length_b   1.000
_cell.length_c   1.000
_cell.angle_alpha   90.00
_cell.angle_beta   90.00
_cell.angle_gamma   90.00
#
_symmetry.space_group_name_H-M   'P 1'
#
loop_
_entity.id
_entity.type
_entity.pdbx_description
1 polymer ?
#
loop_
_entity_poly.entity_id
_entity_poly.type
_entity_poly.pdbx_seq_one_letter_code
_entity_poly.pdbx_strand_id
1 'polypeptide(L)'
;MIETEALLHIAFEAEEAGDYARAREGYARCADLGDVTGLTNLAYMHDTGLGAPPDKDEAMRLYRRAWRRATCTVSANNIAILYRERGDHRAMVRWFARGAAAGDDSACLQLAKCYLEGVGVRRSVEAAVRCLARVLASDTVYEDDIDQAEALMEPFRPRLA
;
A
#
# COMPACT_ATOMS: atom_id res chain seq x y z
N MET A 1 20.03 -24.40 7.14
CA MET A 1 18.97 -23.48 7.60
C MET A 1 17.95 -23.44 6.48
N ILE A 2 16.64 -23.55 6.76
CA ILE A 2 15.65 -23.37 5.70
C ILE A 2 15.63 -21.88 5.35
N GLU A 3 15.99 -21.55 4.13
CA GLU A 3 15.95 -20.19 3.60
C GLU A 3 14.48 -19.80 3.38
N THR A 4 14.11 -18.56 3.72
CA THR A 4 12.72 -18.06 3.61
C THR A 4 12.22 -18.10 2.17
N GLU A 5 13.13 -18.07 1.19
CA GLU A 5 12.85 -18.18 -0.25
C GLU A 5 12.09 -19.46 -0.61
N ALA A 6 12.54 -20.62 -0.13
CA ALA A 6 11.86 -21.90 -0.40
C ALA A 6 10.46 -21.95 0.23
N LEU A 7 10.30 -21.35 1.41
CA LEU A 7 9.00 -21.26 2.09
C LEU A 7 8.04 -20.32 1.37
N LEU A 8 8.54 -19.18 0.87
CA LEU A 8 7.77 -18.25 0.06
C LEU A 8 7.29 -18.91 -1.23
N HIS A 9 8.18 -19.61 -1.94
CA HIS A 9 7.82 -20.29 -3.18
C HIS A 9 6.68 -21.30 -2.96
N ILE A 10 6.79 -22.15 -1.95
CA ILE A 10 5.73 -23.12 -1.60
C ILE A 10 4.43 -22.40 -1.21
N ALA A 11 4.52 -21.27 -0.50
CA ALA A 11 3.35 -20.49 -0.11
C ALA A 11 2.64 -19.87 -1.32
N PHE A 12 3.40 -19.32 -2.27
CA PHE A 12 2.87 -18.77 -3.52
C PHE A 12 2.22 -19.85 -4.37
N GLU A 13 2.88 -21.00 -4.57
CA GLU A 13 2.29 -22.12 -5.33
C GLU A 13 0.99 -22.61 -4.69
N ALA A 14 0.92 -22.68 -3.36
CA ALA A 14 -0.29 -23.04 -2.65
C ALA A 14 -1.41 -22.00 -2.84
N GLU A 15 -1.08 -20.71 -2.82
CA GLU A 15 -2.04 -19.63 -3.08
C GLU A 15 -2.58 -19.69 -4.50
N GLU A 16 -1.71 -19.86 -5.50
CA GLU A 16 -2.08 -20.01 -6.91
C GLU A 16 -2.96 -21.25 -7.15
N ALA A 17 -2.70 -22.33 -6.43
CA ALA A 17 -3.52 -23.55 -6.45
C ALA A 17 -4.85 -23.41 -5.69
N GLY A 18 -5.11 -22.29 -5.01
CA GLY A 18 -6.29 -22.05 -4.18
C GLY A 18 -6.27 -22.77 -2.83
N ASP A 19 -5.15 -23.37 -2.44
CA ASP A 19 -4.93 -23.95 -1.11
C ASP A 19 -4.50 -22.86 -0.10
N TYR A 20 -5.46 -21.99 0.22
CA TYR A 20 -5.21 -20.85 1.10
C TYR A 20 -4.82 -21.25 2.53
N ALA A 21 -5.22 -22.44 2.99
CA ALA A 21 -4.80 -22.93 4.30
C ALA A 21 -3.29 -23.16 4.33
N ARG A 22 -2.76 -23.83 3.30
CA ARG A 22 -1.33 -24.10 3.15
C ARG A 22 -0.53 -22.83 2.85
N ALA A 23 -1.05 -21.95 1.99
CA ALA A 23 -0.42 -20.66 1.71
C ALA A 23 -0.25 -19.83 3.00
N ARG A 24 -1.30 -19.76 3.81
CA ARG A 24 -1.30 -19.06 5.10
C ARG A 24 -0.26 -19.63 6.06
N GLU A 25 -0.15 -20.94 6.15
CA GLU A 25 0.89 -21.59 6.96
C GLU A 25 2.31 -21.22 6.49
N GLY A 26 2.54 -21.28 5.17
CA GLY A 26 3.83 -20.90 4.57
C GLY A 26 4.20 -19.45 4.87
N TYR A 27 3.28 -18.51 4.62
CA TYR A 27 3.51 -17.09 4.93
C TYR A 27 3.70 -16.83 6.43
N ALA A 28 2.99 -17.55 7.31
CA ALA A 28 3.20 -17.46 8.76
C ALA A 28 4.61 -17.87 9.16
N ARG A 29 5.13 -18.97 8.60
CA ARG A 29 6.51 -19.40 8.85
C ARG A 29 7.54 -18.37 8.36
N CYS A 30 7.33 -17.79 7.18
CA CYS A 30 8.16 -16.69 6.68
C CYS A 30 8.10 -15.47 7.60
N ALA A 31 6.89 -15.09 8.04
CA ALA A 31 6.67 -13.97 8.94
C ALA A 31 7.33 -14.17 10.32
N ASP A 32 7.36 -15.40 10.85
CA ASP A 32 8.05 -15.73 12.10
C ASP A 32 9.57 -15.56 11.97
N LEU A 33 10.11 -15.90 10.80
CA LEU A 33 11.52 -15.63 10.44
C LEU A 33 11.79 -14.15 10.15
N GLY A 34 10.76 -13.30 10.17
CA GLY A 34 10.87 -11.85 9.98
C GLY A 34 11.00 -11.44 8.52
N ASP A 35 10.64 -12.33 7.59
CA ASP A 35 10.59 -12.04 6.17
C ASP A 35 9.48 -11.02 5.86
N VAL A 36 9.81 -9.98 5.11
CA VAL A 36 8.89 -8.86 4.83
C VAL A 36 7.79 -9.25 3.85
N THR A 37 8.10 -10.12 2.89
CA THR A 37 7.11 -10.64 1.94
C THR A 37 6.12 -11.55 2.66
N GLY A 38 6.62 -12.46 3.50
CA GLY A 38 5.78 -13.32 4.35
C GLY A 38 4.88 -12.50 5.28
N LEU A 39 5.42 -11.45 5.92
CA LEU A 39 4.64 -10.53 6.74
C LEU A 39 3.53 -9.83 5.95
N THR A 40 3.85 -9.34 4.75
CA THR A 40 2.91 -8.57 3.92
C THR A 40 1.80 -9.46 3.35
N ASN A 41 2.13 -10.65 2.88
CA ASN A 41 1.14 -11.59 2.33
C ASN A 41 0.26 -12.18 3.45
N LEU A 42 0.83 -12.54 4.60
CA LEU A 42 0.01 -12.99 5.73
C LEU A 42 -0.95 -11.87 6.19
N ALA A 43 -0.48 -10.62 6.24
CA ALA A 43 -1.33 -9.48 6.56
C ALA A 43 -2.47 -9.32 5.54
N TYR A 44 -2.18 -9.49 4.25
CA TYR A 44 -3.18 -9.43 3.18
C TYR A 44 -4.23 -10.52 3.31
N MET A 45 -3.84 -11.76 3.63
CA MET A 45 -4.79 -12.84 3.88
C MET A 45 -5.70 -12.55 5.08
N HIS A 46 -5.15 -11.92 6.12
CA HIS A 46 -5.95 -11.45 7.26
C HIS A 46 -6.91 -10.31 6.89
N ASP A 47 -6.49 -9.37 6.05
CA ASP A 47 -7.34 -8.25 5.62
C ASP A 47 -8.52 -8.72 4.77
N THR A 48 -8.23 -9.57 3.79
CA THR A 48 -9.21 -10.05 2.79
C THR A 48 -10.01 -11.26 3.24
N GLY A 49 -9.54 -12.00 4.25
CA GLY A 49 -10.16 -13.25 4.69
C GLY A 49 -9.90 -14.44 3.76
N LEU A 50 -8.75 -14.47 3.09
CA LEU A 50 -8.36 -15.62 2.27
C LEU A 50 -7.98 -16.80 3.18
N GLY A 51 -8.71 -17.90 3.06
CA GLY A 51 -8.49 -19.14 3.82
C GLY A 51 -8.93 -19.11 5.29
N ALA A 52 -9.37 -17.98 5.82
CA ALA A 52 -9.92 -17.82 7.17
C ALA A 52 -10.77 -16.54 7.24
N PRO A 53 -11.70 -16.38 8.20
CA PRO A 53 -12.43 -15.13 8.36
C PRO A 53 -11.49 -13.90 8.49
N PRO A 54 -11.84 -12.74 7.90
CA PRO A 54 -11.02 -11.53 8.00
C PRO A 54 -10.74 -11.13 9.45
N ASP A 55 -9.50 -10.68 9.69
CA ASP A 55 -9.05 -10.05 10.93
C ASP A 55 -8.19 -8.82 10.60
N LYS A 56 -8.86 -7.68 10.51
CA LYS A 56 -8.24 -6.40 10.11
C LYS A 56 -7.30 -5.83 11.18
N ASP A 57 -7.43 -6.23 12.43
CA ASP A 57 -6.52 -5.78 13.49
C ASP A 57 -5.21 -6.56 13.43
N GLU A 58 -5.28 -7.86 13.13
CA GLU A 58 -4.10 -8.67 12.88
C GLU A 58 -3.39 -8.27 11.58
N ALA A 59 -4.13 -7.98 10.51
CA ALA A 59 -3.58 -7.38 9.28
C ALA A 59 -2.81 -6.08 9.58
N MET A 60 -3.42 -5.15 10.32
CA MET A 60 -2.80 -3.90 10.74
C MET A 60 -1.51 -4.14 11.54
N ARG A 61 -1.49 -5.13 12.43
CA ARG A 61 -0.31 -5.48 13.23
C ARG A 61 0.83 -5.98 12.34
N LEU A 62 0.54 -6.88 11.41
CA LEU A 62 1.51 -7.49 10.51
C LEU A 62 2.06 -6.48 9.49
N TYR A 63 1.21 -5.68 8.84
CA TYR A 63 1.68 -4.61 7.95
C TYR A 63 2.58 -3.59 8.68
N ARG A 64 2.24 -3.20 9.91
CA ARG A 64 3.12 -2.32 10.70
C ARG A 64 4.46 -2.97 11.02
N ARG A 65 4.49 -4.29 11.24
CA ARG A 65 5.74 -5.04 11.44
C ARG A 65 6.57 -5.05 10.16
N ALA A 66 5.98 -5.30 8.99
CA ALA A 66 6.65 -5.21 7.70
C ALA A 66 7.22 -3.80 7.44
N TRP A 67 6.42 -2.75 7.64
CA TRP A 67 6.89 -1.35 7.55
C TRP A 67 8.09 -1.08 8.46
N ARG A 68 8.05 -1.49 9.73
CA ARG A 68 9.15 -1.25 10.68
C ARG A 68 10.44 -1.98 10.31
N ARG A 69 10.35 -3.12 9.62
CA ARG A 69 11.53 -3.92 9.28
C ARG A 69 12.28 -3.40 8.06
N ALA A 70 11.57 -2.94 7.04
CA ALA A 70 12.19 -2.59 5.76
C ALA A 70 11.57 -1.37 5.07
N THR A 71 10.78 -0.55 5.79
CA THR A 71 10.07 0.59 5.21
C THR A 71 9.22 0.16 3.99
N CYS A 72 8.60 -1.03 4.10
CA CYS A 72 7.83 -1.65 3.02
C CYS A 72 6.65 -0.76 2.60
N THR A 73 6.77 -0.07 1.48
CA THR A 73 5.80 0.90 0.98
C THR A 73 4.43 0.27 0.69
N VAL A 74 4.40 -0.96 0.16
CA VAL A 74 3.19 -1.77 0.00
C VAL A 74 2.42 -1.89 1.32
N SER A 75 3.12 -2.16 2.43
CA SER A 75 2.49 -2.22 3.75
C SER A 75 1.98 -0.85 4.21
N ALA A 76 2.67 0.25 3.90
CA ALA A 76 2.17 1.59 4.24
C ALA A 76 0.85 1.92 3.51
N ASN A 77 0.73 1.54 2.23
CA ASN A 77 -0.49 1.73 1.46
C ASN A 77 -1.65 0.92 2.06
N ASN A 78 -1.43 -0.36 2.37
CA ASN A 78 -2.47 -1.19 2.98
C ASN A 78 -2.87 -0.69 4.37
N ILE A 79 -1.93 -0.19 5.18
CA ILE A 79 -2.26 0.47 6.44
C ILE A 79 -3.14 1.71 6.20
N ALA A 80 -2.82 2.54 5.19
CA ALA A 80 -3.63 3.70 4.85
C ALA A 80 -5.05 3.30 4.43
N ILE A 81 -5.20 2.24 3.64
CA ILE A 81 -6.50 1.67 3.25
C ILE A 81 -7.28 1.20 4.48
N LEU A 82 -6.68 0.44 5.39
CA LEU A 82 -7.34 0.02 6.64
C LEU A 82 -7.82 1.21 7.48
N TYR A 83 -7.07 2.32 7.50
CA TYR A 83 -7.53 3.54 8.17
C TYR A 83 -8.68 4.24 7.43
N ARG A 84 -8.68 4.21 6.09
CA ARG A 84 -9.77 4.73 5.26
C ARG A 84 -11.08 4.00 5.58
N GLU A 85 -11.04 2.68 5.64
CA GLU A 85 -12.22 1.85 5.94
C GLU A 85 -12.75 2.07 7.36
N ARG A 86 -11.86 2.34 8.33
CA ARG A 86 -12.24 2.71 9.71
C ARG A 86 -12.78 4.14 9.83
N GLY A 87 -12.76 4.94 8.75
CA GLY A 87 -13.14 6.35 8.74
C GLY A 87 -12.10 7.30 9.35
N ASP A 88 -10.91 6.82 9.71
CA ASP A 88 -9.83 7.68 10.22
C ASP A 88 -8.99 8.23 9.07
N HIS A 89 -9.57 9.19 8.35
CA HIS A 89 -8.92 9.83 7.20
C HIS A 89 -7.64 10.58 7.58
N ARG A 90 -7.51 11.06 8.82
CA ARG A 90 -6.28 11.73 9.28
C ARG A 90 -5.13 10.72 9.40
N ALA A 91 -5.39 9.53 9.93
CA ALA A 91 -4.39 8.48 9.97
C ALA A 91 -4.06 7.93 8.58
N MET A 92 -5.07 7.75 7.72
CA MET A 92 -4.88 7.39 6.31
C MET A 92 -3.89 8.33 5.62
N VAL A 93 -4.13 9.66 5.64
CA VAL A 93 -3.24 10.65 5.02
C VAL A 93 -1.82 10.56 5.59
N ARG A 94 -1.67 10.40 6.91
CA ARG A 94 -0.33 10.26 7.53
C ARG A 94 0.42 9.03 7.01
N TRP A 95 -0.27 7.94 6.70
CA TRP A 95 0.37 6.73 6.18
C TRP A 95 0.72 6.84 4.70
N PHE A 96 -0.15 7.41 3.86
CA PHE A 96 0.25 7.76 2.49
C PHE A 96 1.43 8.73 2.46
N ALA A 97 1.47 9.74 3.35
CA ALA A 97 2.62 10.63 3.49
C ALA A 97 3.92 9.91 3.87
N ARG A 98 3.83 8.87 4.70
CA ARG A 98 5.00 8.02 5.02
C ARG A 98 5.46 7.20 3.82
N GLY A 99 4.54 6.56 3.09
CA GLY A 99 4.85 5.84 1.86
C GLY A 99 5.52 6.76 0.83
N ALA A 100 4.91 7.92 0.57
CA ALA A 100 5.46 8.93 -0.32
C ALA A 100 6.85 9.41 0.09
N ALA A 101 7.08 9.65 1.39
CA ALA A 101 8.40 10.03 1.91
C ALA A 101 9.44 8.90 1.77
N ALA A 102 9.01 7.65 1.70
CA ALA A 102 9.86 6.49 1.47
C ALA A 102 10.05 6.14 -0.02
N GLY A 103 9.57 6.98 -0.94
CA GLY A 103 9.76 6.79 -2.39
C GLY A 103 8.57 6.17 -3.12
N ASP A 104 7.44 5.93 -2.45
CA ASP A 104 6.23 5.42 -3.10
C ASP A 104 5.48 6.54 -3.85
N ASP A 105 5.62 6.56 -5.16
CA ASP A 105 4.96 7.57 -5.99
C ASP A 105 3.46 7.30 -6.16
N SER A 106 3.00 6.05 -6.12
CA SER A 106 1.56 5.73 -6.07
C SER A 106 0.90 6.28 -4.80
N ALA A 107 1.62 6.34 -3.68
CA ALA A 107 1.14 7.02 -2.47
C ALA A 107 0.98 8.55 -2.68
N CYS A 108 1.78 9.17 -3.55
CA CYS A 108 1.62 10.58 -3.91
C CYS A 108 0.31 10.83 -4.68
N LEU A 109 -0.09 9.92 -5.57
CA LEU A 109 -1.39 10.03 -6.25
C LEU A 109 -2.56 10.03 -5.25
N GLN A 110 -2.51 9.16 -4.25
CA GLN A 110 -3.53 9.12 -3.20
C GLN A 110 -3.55 10.39 -2.35
N LEU A 111 -2.37 10.96 -2.03
CA LEU A 111 -2.27 12.25 -1.34
C LEU A 111 -2.84 13.40 -2.18
N ALA A 112 -2.59 13.41 -3.49
CA ALA A 112 -3.12 14.43 -4.38
C ALA A 112 -4.66 14.50 -4.30
N LYS A 113 -5.32 13.34 -4.39
CA LYS A 113 -6.78 13.23 -4.21
C LYS A 113 -7.23 13.77 -2.86
N CYS A 114 -6.55 13.37 -1.77
CA CYS A 114 -6.86 13.85 -0.42
C CYS A 114 -6.72 15.38 -0.31
N TYR A 115 -5.71 15.97 -0.92
CA TYR A 115 -5.50 17.42 -0.93
C TYR A 115 -6.50 18.17 -1.82
N LEU A 116 -6.96 17.59 -2.94
CA LEU A 116 -7.97 18.21 -3.80
C LEU A 116 -9.34 18.24 -3.13
N GLU A 117 -9.70 17.15 -2.45
CA GLU A 117 -11.00 16.94 -1.80
C GLU A 117 -11.04 17.47 -0.36
N GLY A 118 -9.89 17.63 0.29
CA GLY A 118 -9.80 17.99 1.72
C GLY A 118 -10.14 16.84 2.67
N VAL A 119 -9.94 15.59 2.23
CA VAL A 119 -10.23 14.39 3.02
C VAL A 119 -9.06 14.09 3.96
N GLY A 120 -9.29 14.16 5.27
CA GLY A 120 -8.27 13.88 6.29
C GLY A 120 -7.16 14.94 6.40
N VAL A 121 -7.17 15.95 5.53
CA VAL A 121 -6.20 17.04 5.46
C VAL A 121 -6.88 18.31 4.96
N ARG A 122 -6.32 19.50 5.25
CA ARG A 122 -6.82 20.74 4.66
C ARG A 122 -6.65 20.70 3.14
N ARG A 123 -7.69 21.08 2.41
CA ARG A 123 -7.63 21.23 0.95
C ARG A 123 -6.46 22.13 0.54
N SER A 124 -5.64 21.68 -0.41
CA SER A 124 -4.48 22.42 -0.92
C SER A 124 -4.17 22.01 -2.37
N VAL A 125 -4.54 22.88 -3.32
CA VAL A 125 -4.24 22.66 -4.75
C VAL A 125 -2.73 22.60 -4.98
N GLU A 126 -1.97 23.47 -4.33
CA GLU A 126 -0.51 23.52 -4.45
C GLU A 126 0.15 22.19 -4.02
N ALA A 127 -0.28 21.62 -2.90
CA ALA A 127 0.23 20.32 -2.44
C ALA A 127 -0.20 19.18 -3.36
N ALA A 128 -1.44 19.23 -3.88
CA ALA A 128 -1.92 18.26 -4.86
C ALA A 128 -1.10 18.29 -6.16
N VAL A 129 -0.90 19.46 -6.75
CA VAL A 129 -0.11 19.65 -7.97
C VAL A 129 1.33 19.15 -7.78
N ARG A 130 1.96 19.41 -6.63
CA ARG A 130 3.28 18.84 -6.34
C ARG A 130 3.28 17.32 -6.32
N CYS A 131 2.27 16.71 -5.71
CA CYS A 131 2.17 15.24 -5.66
C CYS A 131 1.93 14.66 -7.06
N LEU A 132 1.02 15.26 -7.85
CA LEU A 132 0.75 14.85 -9.22
C LEU A 132 1.98 14.99 -10.12
N ALA A 133 2.70 16.11 -10.04
CA ALA A 133 3.93 16.32 -10.81
C ALA A 133 4.99 15.25 -10.50
N ARG A 134 5.07 14.79 -9.25
CA ARG A 134 5.95 13.69 -8.86
C ARG A 134 5.53 12.36 -9.48
N VAL A 135 4.23 12.05 -9.50
CA VAL A 135 3.71 10.83 -10.17
C VAL A 135 4.05 10.85 -11.66
N LEU A 136 3.81 11.99 -12.33
CA LEU A 136 4.06 12.14 -13.77
C LEU A 136 5.55 12.10 -14.17
N ALA A 137 6.44 12.29 -13.20
CA ALA A 137 7.89 12.18 -13.39
C ALA A 137 8.44 10.82 -12.93
N SER A 138 7.58 9.90 -12.48
CA SER A 138 7.99 8.61 -11.95
C SER A 138 8.06 7.56 -13.06
N ASP A 139 9.16 6.82 -13.09
CA ASP A 139 9.34 5.66 -13.97
C ASP A 139 8.86 4.35 -13.32
N THR A 140 8.32 4.42 -12.10
CA THR A 140 8.02 3.23 -11.25
C THR A 140 6.54 3.01 -10.96
N VAL A 141 5.68 3.96 -11.36
CA VAL A 141 4.23 3.85 -11.22
C VAL A 141 3.61 3.15 -12.42
N TYR A 142 2.44 2.55 -12.22
CA TYR A 142 1.67 1.95 -13.30
C TYR A 142 1.10 3.01 -14.24
N GLU A 143 0.90 2.67 -15.52
CA GLU A 143 0.33 3.56 -16.54
C GLU A 143 -1.02 4.15 -16.10
N ASP A 144 -1.89 3.33 -15.49
CA ASP A 144 -3.18 3.79 -14.94
C ASP A 144 -3.04 4.91 -13.89
N ASP A 145 -1.99 4.86 -13.06
CA ASP A 145 -1.71 5.90 -12.06
C ASP A 145 -1.24 7.20 -12.73
N ILE A 146 -0.49 7.09 -13.83
CA ILE A 146 -0.06 8.22 -14.66
C ILE A 146 -1.26 8.87 -15.32
N ASP A 147 -2.10 8.09 -16.00
CA ASP A 147 -3.31 8.57 -16.69
C ASP A 147 -4.24 9.31 -15.72
N GLN A 148 -4.42 8.73 -14.53
CA GLN A 148 -5.21 9.38 -13.49
C GLN A 148 -4.55 10.66 -12.97
N ALA A 149 -3.22 10.67 -12.83
CA ALA A 149 -2.50 11.87 -12.43
C ALA A 149 -2.62 12.98 -13.49
N GLU A 150 -2.56 12.64 -14.78
CA GLU A 150 -2.76 13.57 -15.89
C GLU A 150 -4.16 14.17 -15.87
N ALA A 151 -5.19 13.33 -15.76
CA ALA A 151 -6.57 13.78 -15.69
C ALA A 151 -6.82 14.72 -14.51
N LEU A 152 -6.21 14.44 -13.34
CA LEU A 152 -6.30 15.31 -12.17
C LEU A 152 -5.48 16.60 -12.33
N MET A 153 -4.40 16.58 -13.12
CA MET A 153 -3.54 17.74 -13.37
C MET A 153 -4.13 18.69 -14.42
N GLU A 154 -4.92 18.18 -15.37
CA GLU A 154 -5.42 18.90 -16.53
C GLU A 154 -6.06 20.28 -16.20
N PRO A 155 -6.92 20.42 -15.17
CA PRO A 155 -7.51 21.72 -14.81
C PRO A 155 -6.50 22.79 -14.39
N PHE A 156 -5.27 22.38 -14.05
CA PHE A 156 -4.20 23.24 -13.55
C PHE A 156 -3.07 23.45 -14.56
N ARG A 157 -3.12 22.80 -15.73
CA ARG A 157 -2.14 23.05 -16.79
C ARG A 157 -2.33 24.48 -17.32
N PRO A 158 -1.25 25.24 -17.53
CA PRO A 158 -1.35 26.57 -18.12
C PRO A 158 -1.93 26.43 -19.54
N ARG A 159 -3.07 27.10 -19.79
CA ARG A 159 -3.61 27.21 -21.15
C ARG A 159 -2.67 28.10 -21.94
N LEU A 160 -1.96 27.52 -22.91
CA LEU A 160 -1.23 28.30 -23.90
C LEU A 160 -2.27 29.11 -24.69
N ALA A 161 -2.20 30.43 -24.56
CA ALA A 161 -2.98 31.39 -25.34
C ALA A 161 -2.29 31.69 -26.67
#